data_AF-A0A966PTG4-F1
#
_entry.id   AF-A0A966PTG4-F1
#
_cell.length_a   1.000
_cell.length_b   1.000
_cell.length_c   1.000
_cell.angle_alpha   90.00
_cell.angle_beta   90.00
_cell.angle_gamma   90.00
#
_symmetry.space_group_name_H-M   'P 1'
#
loop_
_entity.id
_entity.type
_entity.pdbx_description
1 polymer ?
#
loop_
_entity_poly.entity_id
_entity_poly.type
_entity_poly.pdbx_seq_one_letter_code
_entity_poly.pdbx_strand_id
1 'polypeptide(L)'
;MKITLKELRLQLQYHKELNPKLWNDFELKPEVRTKLLQFAEVWREYAKIPKSAVKEVIMLGGNANYNYTDKSDIDVHLVVDKSLIAKDNPLLDDYLQDKKQMWTMSHQISILGYGLEPYAQDISVAYPKEQGVYSLTNNEWIAKPEFVGDSMLKDPYLKKKVKFYMKMIDDMIKGHVDLDSVKHFKEKLRDMRGAAIKKGGEFSFENLVFKELRNQGYLDKLSAYQKTEQDQALSL
;
A
#
# COMPACT_ATOMS: atom_id res chain seq x y z
N MET A 1 -5.41 32.43 3.23
CA MET A 1 -5.74 31.64 4.45
C MET A 1 -4.43 31.16 5.08
N LYS A 2 -4.00 31.74 6.22
CA LYS A 2 -2.81 31.26 6.95
C LYS A 2 -3.14 29.89 7.53
N ILE A 3 -2.56 28.83 6.97
CA ILE A 3 -2.57 27.51 7.62
C ILE A 3 -1.61 27.62 8.80
N THR A 4 -2.13 27.98 9.97
CA THR A 4 -1.42 27.77 11.23
C THR A 4 -1.18 26.26 11.31
N LEU A 5 0.08 25.82 11.28
CA LEU A 5 0.46 24.42 11.46
C LEU A 5 0.06 24.01 12.88
N LYS A 6 -1.20 23.57 13.04
CA LYS A 6 -1.64 22.78 14.17
C LYS A 6 -0.63 21.65 14.37
N GLU A 7 -0.34 21.29 15.61
CA GLU A 7 0.63 20.24 15.89
C GLU A 7 0.31 18.98 15.07
N LEU A 8 1.29 18.49 14.30
CA LEU A 8 1.15 17.30 13.48
C LEU A 8 0.85 16.10 14.39
N ARG A 9 -0.35 15.55 14.25
CA ARG A 9 -0.73 14.27 14.82
C ARG A 9 -0.47 13.19 13.78
N LEU A 10 0.44 12.26 14.09
CA LEU A 10 0.72 11.11 13.24
C LEU A 10 -0.55 10.26 13.10
N GLN A 11 -0.79 9.75 11.90
CA GLN A 11 -1.91 8.85 11.60
C GLN A 11 -1.51 7.38 11.70
N LEU A 12 -0.21 7.07 11.63
CA LEU A 12 0.29 5.72 11.88
C LEU A 12 -0.09 5.23 13.28
N GLN A 13 -0.53 3.97 13.35
CA GLN A 13 -0.81 3.25 14.60
C GLN A 13 0.07 2.00 14.64
N TYR A 14 0.40 1.54 15.84
CA TYR A 14 1.12 0.30 16.07
C TYR A 14 0.59 -0.40 17.32
N HIS A 15 0.14 -1.63 17.16
CA HIS A 15 -0.59 -2.39 18.15
C HIS A 15 0.26 -3.55 18.65
N LYS A 16 0.03 -3.98 19.89
CA LYS A 16 0.76 -5.14 20.46
C LYS A 16 0.22 -6.48 19.97
N GLU A 17 -0.96 -6.48 19.35
CA GLU A 17 -1.67 -7.64 18.86
C GLU A 17 -2.11 -7.41 17.41
N LEU A 18 -2.34 -8.50 16.68
CA LEU A 18 -2.97 -8.44 15.36
C LEU A 18 -4.41 -7.95 15.47
N ASN A 19 -5.00 -7.52 14.36
CA ASN A 19 -6.35 -6.96 14.35
C ASN A 19 -7.36 -7.97 14.93
N PRO A 20 -7.92 -7.75 16.14
CA PRO A 20 -8.77 -8.74 16.80
C PRO A 20 -10.12 -8.91 16.10
N LYS A 21 -10.48 -8.02 15.17
CA LYS A 21 -11.65 -8.23 14.29
C LYS A 21 -11.40 -9.36 13.30
N LEU A 22 -10.16 -9.52 12.82
CA LEU A 22 -9.79 -10.49 11.78
C LEU A 22 -9.16 -11.76 12.36
N TRP A 23 -8.42 -11.63 13.46
CA TRP A 23 -7.57 -12.69 14.01
C TRP A 23 -8.02 -13.09 15.42
N ASN A 24 -7.80 -14.35 15.76
CA ASN A 24 -7.73 -14.85 17.13
C ASN A 24 -6.27 -15.24 17.37
N ASP A 25 -5.51 -14.41 18.08
CA ASP A 25 -4.05 -14.48 18.16
C ASP A 25 -3.41 -14.54 16.75
N PHE A 26 -2.83 -15.68 16.37
CA PHE A 26 -2.21 -15.90 15.06
C PHE A 26 -3.09 -16.73 14.11
N GLU A 27 -4.35 -17.01 14.46
CA GLU A 27 -5.28 -17.76 13.64
C GLU A 27 -6.28 -16.81 12.97
N LEU A 28 -6.38 -16.88 11.64
CA LEU A 28 -7.35 -16.08 10.91
C LEU A 28 -8.75 -16.67 11.13
N LYS A 29 -9.73 -15.81 11.43
CA LYS A 29 -11.10 -16.28 11.62
C LYS A 29 -11.64 -16.98 10.37
N PRO A 30 -12.26 -18.18 10.48
CA PRO A 30 -12.69 -18.97 9.32
C PRO A 30 -13.64 -18.23 8.37
N GLU A 31 -14.56 -17.42 8.91
CA GLU A 31 -15.51 -16.63 8.14
C GLU A 31 -14.81 -15.51 7.33
N VAL A 32 -13.76 -14.91 7.90
CA VAL A 32 -12.92 -13.92 7.21
C VAL A 32 -12.17 -14.59 6.08
N ARG A 33 -11.47 -15.70 6.36
CA ARG A 33 -10.75 -16.48 5.33
C ARG A 33 -11.65 -16.87 4.17
N THR A 34 -12.84 -17.40 4.47
CA THR A 34 -13.82 -17.82 3.46
C THR A 34 -14.21 -16.66 2.54
N LYS A 35 -14.46 -15.49 3.10
CA LYS A 35 -14.82 -14.28 2.34
C LYS A 35 -13.65 -13.74 1.53
N LEU A 36 -12.43 -13.78 2.04
CA LEU A 36 -11.24 -13.36 1.30
C LEU A 36 -10.93 -14.29 0.12
N LEU A 37 -11.13 -15.61 0.27
CA LEU A 37 -11.00 -16.56 -0.85
C LEU A 37 -12.09 -16.34 -1.92
N GLN A 38 -13.33 -16.06 -1.51
CA GLN A 38 -14.40 -15.67 -2.44
C GLN A 38 -14.05 -14.40 -3.21
N PHE A 39 -13.56 -13.37 -2.50
CA PHE A 39 -13.10 -12.13 -3.11
C PHE A 39 -11.98 -12.38 -4.12
N ALA A 40 -10.97 -13.19 -3.76
CA ALA A 40 -9.85 -13.53 -4.63
C ALA A 40 -10.31 -14.20 -5.93
N GLU A 41 -11.31 -15.08 -5.87
CA GLU A 41 -11.86 -15.74 -7.05
C GLU A 41 -12.64 -14.77 -7.96
N VAL A 42 -13.44 -13.86 -7.40
CA VAL A 42 -14.13 -12.83 -8.19
C VAL A 42 -13.13 -11.89 -8.85
N TRP A 43 -12.10 -11.48 -8.11
CA TRP A 43 -11.01 -10.67 -8.65
C TRP A 43 -10.29 -11.39 -9.80
N ARG A 44 -9.95 -12.68 -9.63
CA ARG A 44 -9.31 -13.50 -10.64
C ARG A 44 -10.10 -13.49 -11.96
N GLU A 45 -11.40 -13.73 -11.88
CA GLU A 45 -12.31 -13.72 -13.03
C GLU A 45 -12.38 -12.33 -13.69
N TYR A 46 -12.54 -11.26 -12.88
CA TYR A 46 -12.60 -9.89 -13.39
C TYR A 46 -11.32 -9.47 -14.13
N ALA A 47 -10.16 -9.81 -13.55
CA ALA A 47 -8.85 -9.54 -14.13
C ALA A 47 -8.51 -10.49 -15.29
N LYS A 48 -9.35 -11.50 -15.56
CA LYS A 48 -9.13 -12.56 -16.56
C LYS A 48 -7.82 -13.31 -16.34
N ILE A 49 -7.49 -13.58 -15.07
CA ILE A 49 -6.31 -14.36 -14.70
C ILE A 49 -6.67 -15.86 -14.79
N PRO A 50 -5.96 -16.66 -15.60
CA PRO A 50 -6.22 -18.10 -15.68
C PRO A 50 -6.01 -18.77 -14.32
N LYS A 51 -6.88 -19.71 -13.96
CA LYS A 51 -6.75 -20.47 -12.70
C LYS A 51 -5.41 -21.22 -12.61
N SER A 52 -4.88 -21.70 -13.73
CA SER A 52 -3.56 -22.36 -13.81
C SER A 52 -2.38 -21.44 -13.50
N ALA A 53 -2.56 -20.11 -13.67
CA ALA A 53 -1.54 -19.12 -13.35
C ALA A 53 -1.48 -18.79 -11.86
N VAL A 54 -2.59 -18.95 -11.13
CA VAL A 54 -2.64 -18.69 -9.68
C VAL A 54 -1.99 -19.83 -8.93
N LYS A 55 -0.91 -19.53 -8.20
CA LYS A 55 -0.21 -20.49 -7.34
C LYS A 55 -0.75 -20.46 -5.93
N GLU A 56 -1.08 -19.27 -5.43
CA GLU A 56 -1.51 -19.08 -4.05
C GLU A 56 -2.34 -17.81 -3.91
N VAL A 57 -3.19 -17.77 -2.88
CA VAL A 57 -3.86 -16.55 -2.43
C VAL A 57 -3.30 -16.21 -1.07
N ILE A 58 -2.79 -14.99 -0.92
CA ILE A 58 -2.17 -14.52 0.31
C ILE A 58 -2.81 -13.21 0.79
N MET A 59 -2.79 -13.01 2.10
CA MET A 59 -3.12 -11.76 2.75
C MET A 59 -1.84 -11.15 3.32
N LEU A 60 -1.63 -9.86 3.05
CA LEU A 60 -0.48 -9.11 3.58
C LEU A 60 -0.90 -7.67 3.92
N GLY A 61 0.08 -6.83 4.25
CA GLY A 61 -0.15 -5.42 4.57
C GLY A 61 -0.49 -5.19 6.03
N GLY A 62 -1.08 -4.03 6.33
CA GLY A 62 -1.27 -3.58 7.72
C GLY A 62 -2.14 -4.51 8.56
N ASN A 63 -3.19 -5.08 7.96
CA ASN A 63 -4.12 -6.01 8.61
C ASN A 63 -3.54 -7.43 8.80
N ALA A 64 -2.42 -7.76 8.17
CA ALA A 64 -1.62 -8.96 8.44
C ALA A 64 -0.38 -8.64 9.30
N ASN A 65 -0.36 -7.47 9.93
CA ASN A 65 0.75 -6.97 10.73
C ASN A 65 0.19 -6.15 11.91
N TYR A 66 1.05 -5.43 12.62
CA TYR A 66 0.71 -4.67 13.82
C TYR A 66 0.39 -3.19 13.55
N ASN A 67 0.45 -2.74 12.30
CA ASN A 67 0.28 -1.32 11.90
C ASN A 67 -1.05 -1.02 11.19
N TYR A 68 -2.10 -1.79 11.51
CA TYR A 68 -3.46 -1.53 11.01
C TYR A 68 -4.10 -0.31 11.69
N THR A 69 -5.04 0.31 10.98
CA THR A 69 -5.85 1.44 11.43
C THR A 69 -7.30 1.21 10.98
N ASP A 70 -8.25 2.01 11.46
CA ASP A 70 -9.64 1.96 10.97
C ASP A 70 -9.79 2.35 9.48
N LYS A 71 -8.73 2.89 8.87
CA LYS A 71 -8.67 3.21 7.44
C LYS A 71 -7.86 2.19 6.62
N SER A 72 -7.37 1.11 7.25
CA SER A 72 -6.53 0.14 6.56
C SER A 72 -7.37 -0.83 5.74
N ASP A 73 -7.02 -1.00 4.47
CA ASP A 73 -7.59 -2.05 3.63
C ASP A 73 -7.00 -3.43 3.99
N ILE A 74 -7.69 -4.48 3.58
CA ILE A 74 -7.20 -5.86 3.57
C ILE A 74 -6.64 -6.13 2.18
N ASP A 75 -5.33 -6.23 2.08
CA ASP A 75 -4.63 -6.50 0.84
C ASP A 75 -4.68 -8.01 0.54
N VAL A 76 -5.37 -8.38 -0.54
CA VAL A 76 -5.46 -9.78 -1.01
C VAL A 76 -4.72 -9.92 -2.32
N HIS A 77 -3.69 -10.75 -2.32
CA HIS A 77 -2.82 -10.98 -3.46
C HIS A 77 -3.08 -12.36 -4.05
N LEU A 78 -3.35 -12.39 -5.36
CA LEU A 78 -3.14 -13.57 -6.17
C LEU A 78 -1.66 -13.66 -6.50
N VAL A 79 -0.96 -14.66 -5.95
CA VAL A 79 0.40 -14.99 -6.35
C VAL A 79 0.32 -15.74 -7.67
N VAL A 80 0.82 -15.13 -8.73
CA VAL A 80 0.67 -15.61 -10.11
C VAL A 80 2.02 -15.88 -10.77
N ASP A 81 2.04 -16.91 -11.59
CA ASP A 81 3.07 -17.10 -12.61
C ASP A 81 2.63 -16.33 -13.88
N LYS A 82 3.21 -15.16 -14.09
CA LYS A 82 2.87 -14.27 -15.21
C LYS A 82 3.14 -14.90 -16.57
N SER A 83 4.08 -15.85 -16.66
CA SER A 83 4.35 -16.57 -17.91
C SER A 83 3.15 -17.41 -18.37
N LEU A 84 2.30 -17.84 -17.42
CA LEU A 84 1.06 -18.58 -17.70
C LEU A 84 -0.13 -17.65 -17.99
N ILE A 85 0.03 -16.33 -17.84
CA ILE A 85 -0.98 -15.33 -18.22
C ILE A 85 -0.67 -14.80 -19.62
N ALA A 86 0.51 -14.20 -19.78
CA ALA A 86 0.98 -13.65 -21.05
C ALA A 86 2.51 -13.62 -21.03
N LYS A 87 3.11 -14.70 -21.55
CA LYS A 87 4.57 -14.83 -21.65
C LYS A 87 5.18 -13.69 -22.46
N ASP A 88 6.28 -13.12 -21.95
CA ASP A 88 7.09 -12.08 -22.60
C ASP A 88 6.29 -10.83 -23.04
N ASN A 89 5.14 -10.56 -22.41
CA ASN A 89 4.32 -9.40 -22.74
C ASN A 89 4.68 -8.20 -21.82
N PRO A 90 5.31 -7.14 -22.36
CA PRO A 90 5.70 -5.98 -21.56
C PRO A 90 4.51 -5.19 -21.00
N LEU A 91 3.30 -5.38 -21.54
CA LEU A 91 2.09 -4.68 -21.12
C LEU A 91 1.31 -5.43 -20.04
N LEU A 92 1.74 -6.62 -19.61
CA LEU A 92 1.00 -7.41 -18.64
C LEU A 92 0.87 -6.69 -17.28
N ASP A 93 1.93 -6.03 -16.85
CA ASP A 93 1.95 -5.31 -15.58
C ASP A 93 1.04 -4.08 -15.62
N ASP A 94 1.06 -3.34 -16.72
CA ASP A 94 0.17 -2.22 -16.96
C ASP A 94 -1.30 -2.68 -17.01
N TYR A 95 -1.58 -3.78 -17.72
CA TYR A 95 -2.92 -4.37 -17.78
C TYR A 95 -3.44 -4.76 -16.39
N LEU A 96 -2.64 -5.46 -15.58
CA LEU A 96 -3.06 -5.88 -14.23
C LEU A 96 -3.26 -4.67 -13.31
N GLN A 97 -2.39 -3.67 -13.43
CA GLN A 97 -2.50 -2.42 -12.70
C GLN A 97 -3.75 -1.63 -13.10
N ASP A 98 -4.08 -1.54 -14.38
CA ASP A 98 -5.28 -0.88 -14.89
C ASP A 98 -6.53 -1.61 -14.43
N LYS A 99 -6.54 -2.96 -14.48
CA LYS A 99 -7.64 -3.76 -13.95
C LYS A 99 -7.86 -3.50 -12.47
N LYS A 100 -6.79 -3.41 -11.69
CA LYS A 100 -6.86 -3.08 -10.27
C LYS A 100 -7.46 -1.68 -10.08
N GLN A 101 -6.97 -0.67 -10.80
CA GLN A 101 -7.50 0.70 -10.70
C GLN A 101 -8.98 0.77 -11.04
N MET A 102 -9.39 0.16 -12.16
CA MET A 102 -10.79 0.10 -12.56
C MET A 102 -11.65 -0.60 -11.50
N TRP A 103 -11.16 -1.69 -10.91
CA TRP A 103 -11.85 -2.38 -9.82
C TRP A 103 -12.06 -1.44 -8.63
N THR A 104 -10.99 -0.81 -8.14
CA THR A 104 -11.03 0.11 -7.00
C THR A 104 -11.96 1.29 -7.24
N MET A 105 -12.07 1.79 -8.47
CA MET A 105 -12.98 2.89 -8.82
C MET A 105 -14.45 2.47 -8.90
N SER A 106 -14.74 1.21 -9.24
CA SER A 106 -16.08 0.72 -9.54
C SER A 106 -16.73 -0.11 -8.43
N HIS A 107 -15.94 -0.58 -7.46
CA HIS A 107 -16.41 -1.46 -6.40
C HIS A 107 -16.11 -0.90 -5.02
N GLN A 108 -17.10 -0.94 -4.13
CA GLN A 108 -16.95 -0.68 -2.70
C GLN A 108 -17.24 -1.96 -1.94
N ILE A 109 -16.20 -2.74 -1.66
CA ILE A 109 -16.32 -4.03 -0.99
C ILE A 109 -15.56 -3.96 0.33
N SER A 110 -16.17 -4.46 1.40
CA SER A 110 -15.54 -4.50 2.71
C SER A 110 -15.89 -5.76 3.49
N ILE A 111 -15.01 -6.13 4.42
CA ILE A 111 -15.23 -7.15 5.45
C ILE A 111 -15.04 -6.48 6.81
N LEU A 112 -16.06 -6.54 7.66
CA LEU A 112 -16.03 -5.96 9.01
C LEU A 112 -15.64 -4.47 9.04
N GLY A 113 -16.00 -3.73 7.99
CA GLY A 113 -15.70 -2.31 7.82
C GLY A 113 -14.34 -1.99 7.19
N TYR A 114 -13.51 -3.00 6.90
CA TYR A 114 -12.25 -2.81 6.18
C TYR A 114 -12.43 -3.04 4.68
N GLY A 115 -11.98 -2.10 3.86
CA GLY A 115 -11.99 -2.24 2.40
C GLY A 115 -11.16 -3.44 1.94
N LEU A 116 -11.54 -4.05 0.81
CA LEU A 116 -10.75 -5.10 0.18
C LEU A 116 -10.02 -4.54 -1.03
N GLU A 117 -8.70 -4.70 -1.07
CA GLU A 117 -7.88 -4.27 -2.19
C GLU A 117 -7.24 -5.47 -2.89
N PRO A 118 -7.50 -5.68 -4.19
CA PRO A 118 -6.96 -6.82 -4.91
C PRO A 118 -5.59 -6.51 -5.51
N TYR A 119 -4.76 -7.55 -5.59
CA TYR A 119 -3.45 -7.50 -6.22
C TYR A 119 -3.20 -8.77 -7.04
N ALA A 120 -2.40 -8.63 -8.10
CA ALA A 120 -1.79 -9.74 -8.82
C ALA A 120 -0.27 -9.60 -8.69
N GLN A 121 0.32 -10.44 -7.84
CA GLN A 121 1.73 -10.40 -7.51
C GLN A 121 2.47 -11.50 -8.26
N ASP A 122 3.56 -11.16 -8.93
CA ASP A 122 4.42 -12.18 -9.54
C ASP A 122 5.06 -13.07 -8.48
N ILE A 123 5.16 -14.37 -8.76
CA ILE A 123 5.77 -15.36 -7.86
C ILE A 123 7.24 -15.04 -7.50
N SER A 124 7.96 -14.29 -8.34
CA SER A 124 9.35 -13.89 -8.08
C SER A 124 9.51 -12.76 -7.06
N VAL A 125 8.42 -12.08 -6.69
CA VAL A 125 8.46 -10.95 -5.76
C VAL A 125 8.75 -11.45 -4.35
N ALA A 126 9.92 -11.09 -3.83
CA ALA A 126 10.30 -11.36 -2.44
C ALA A 126 9.53 -10.49 -1.45
N TYR A 127 9.24 -11.05 -0.27
CA TYR A 127 8.60 -10.33 0.81
C TYR A 127 9.62 -9.51 1.63
N PRO A 128 9.35 -8.22 1.89
CA PRO A 128 10.07 -7.42 2.86
C PRO A 128 10.27 -8.09 4.23
N LYS A 129 11.37 -7.72 4.90
CA LYS A 129 11.58 -8.11 6.32
C LYS A 129 10.47 -7.56 7.21
N GLU A 130 10.11 -8.32 8.24
CA GLU A 130 9.11 -7.98 9.26
C GLU A 130 7.68 -7.82 8.71
N GLN A 131 7.46 -8.15 7.42
CA GLN A 131 6.13 -8.17 6.84
C GLN A 131 5.44 -9.50 7.16
N GLY A 132 4.28 -9.42 7.79
CA GLY A 132 3.39 -10.56 7.91
C GLY A 132 2.79 -10.93 6.56
N VAL A 133 2.89 -12.21 6.22
CA VAL A 133 2.34 -12.81 5.00
C VAL A 133 1.64 -14.10 5.38
N TYR A 134 0.33 -14.14 5.16
CA TYR A 134 -0.53 -15.26 5.51
C TYR A 134 -1.10 -15.91 4.25
N SER A 135 -0.91 -17.23 4.13
CA SER A 135 -1.53 -18.02 3.06
C SER A 135 -3.00 -18.26 3.36
N LEU A 136 -3.86 -17.64 2.56
CA LEU A 136 -5.29 -17.94 2.57
C LEU A 136 -5.55 -19.31 1.95
N THR A 137 -4.76 -19.74 0.97
CA THR A 137 -4.90 -21.09 0.38
C THR A 137 -4.63 -22.17 1.42
N ASN A 138 -3.47 -22.11 2.08
CA ASN A 138 -2.98 -23.16 2.99
C ASN A 138 -3.38 -22.95 4.45
N ASN A 139 -3.99 -21.80 4.78
CA ASN A 139 -4.42 -21.44 6.14
C ASN A 139 -3.25 -21.38 7.15
N GLU A 140 -2.09 -20.88 6.71
CA GLU A 140 -0.87 -20.81 7.52
C GLU A 140 -0.06 -19.54 7.24
N TRP A 141 0.83 -19.18 8.17
CA TRP A 141 1.76 -18.07 7.97
C TRP A 141 2.93 -18.49 7.09
N ILE A 142 3.12 -17.79 5.98
CA ILE A 142 4.35 -17.87 5.17
C ILE A 142 5.47 -17.12 5.90
N ALA A 143 5.15 -15.94 6.44
CA ALA A 143 6.03 -15.15 7.27
C ALA A 143 5.22 -14.51 8.41
N LYS A 144 5.56 -14.83 9.66
CA LYS A 144 4.89 -14.21 10.81
C LYS A 144 5.34 -12.76 10.98
N PRO A 145 4.44 -11.84 11.35
CA PRO A 145 4.81 -10.45 11.61
C PRO A 145 5.63 -10.37 12.90
N GLU A 146 6.69 -9.58 12.86
CA GLU A 146 7.56 -9.33 14.01
C GLU A 146 7.17 -8.00 14.67
N PHE A 147 7.00 -8.04 16.00
CA PHE A 147 6.73 -6.82 16.76
C PHE A 147 8.07 -6.15 17.11
N VAL A 148 8.38 -5.03 16.46
CA VAL A 148 9.64 -4.30 16.60
C VAL A 148 9.57 -3.12 17.58
N GLY A 149 8.43 -2.94 18.25
CA GLY A 149 8.18 -1.86 19.21
C GLY A 149 7.71 -0.54 18.57
N ASP A 150 7.15 0.36 19.38
CA ASP A 150 6.56 1.64 18.93
C ASP A 150 7.51 2.85 18.99
N SER A 151 8.78 2.61 19.33
CA SER A 151 9.79 3.65 19.53
C SER A 151 9.96 4.54 18.31
N MET A 152 9.95 3.96 17.10
CA MET A 152 10.05 4.69 15.84
C MET A 152 8.86 5.63 15.59
N LEU A 153 7.64 5.24 15.99
CA LEU A 153 6.47 6.12 15.87
C LEU A 153 6.49 7.27 16.87
N LYS A 154 7.17 7.08 18.00
CA LYS A 154 7.36 8.10 19.03
C LYS A 154 8.55 9.02 18.74
N ASP A 155 9.38 8.70 17.75
CA ASP A 155 10.56 9.48 17.40
C ASP A 155 10.17 10.91 16.97
N PRO A 156 10.63 11.96 17.69
CA PRO A 156 10.42 13.35 17.29
C PRO A 156 10.99 13.67 15.90
N TYR A 157 12.05 12.99 15.46
CA TYR A 157 12.65 13.16 14.15
C TYR A 157 11.73 12.70 13.02
N LEU A 158 10.92 11.66 13.24
CA LEU A 158 9.91 11.21 12.28
C LEU A 158 8.93 12.35 11.96
N LYS A 159 8.36 12.97 13.01
CA LYS A 159 7.46 14.12 12.87
C LYS A 159 8.13 15.30 12.17
N LYS A 160 9.39 15.60 12.51
CA LYS A 160 10.15 16.69 11.90
C LYS A 160 10.37 16.46 10.41
N LYS A 161 10.75 15.24 10.02
CA LYS A 161 10.99 14.86 8.61
C LYS A 161 9.70 14.86 7.79
N VAL A 162 8.59 14.37 8.35
CA VAL A 162 7.27 14.43 7.71
C VAL A 162 6.86 15.89 7.48
N LYS A 163 6.94 16.75 8.50
CA LYS A 163 6.65 18.20 8.35
C LYS A 163 7.53 18.86 7.29
N PHE A 164 8.80 18.49 7.21
CA PHE A 164 9.72 19.02 6.21
C PHE A 164 9.23 18.69 4.79
N TYR A 165 8.89 17.44 4.49
CA TYR A 165 8.38 17.06 3.17
C TYR A 165 6.99 17.62 2.87
N MET A 166 6.11 17.71 3.87
CA MET A 166 4.81 18.40 3.72
C MET A 166 5.03 19.85 3.28
N LYS A 167 5.93 20.58 3.97
CA LYS A 167 6.26 21.96 3.61
C LYS A 167 6.86 22.05 2.21
N MET A 168 7.76 21.14 1.83
CA MET A 168 8.32 21.12 0.48
C MET A 168 7.22 20.95 -0.58
N ILE A 169 6.29 20.01 -0.40
CA ILE A 169 5.16 19.80 -1.31
C ILE A 169 4.29 21.06 -1.38
N ASP A 170 3.98 21.67 -0.24
CA ASP A 170 3.19 22.90 -0.18
C ASP A 170 3.87 24.07 -0.90
N ASP A 171 5.19 24.21 -0.74
CA ASP A 171 5.98 25.27 -1.38
C ASP A 171 6.12 25.03 -2.89
N MET A 172 6.30 23.78 -3.34
CA MET A 172 6.34 23.44 -4.77
C MET A 172 5.03 23.79 -5.47
N ILE A 173 3.90 23.44 -4.85
CA ILE A 173 2.57 23.74 -5.41
C ILE A 173 2.31 25.25 -5.44
N LYS A 174 2.62 25.97 -4.34
CA LYS A 174 2.42 27.44 -4.28
C LYS A 174 3.36 28.20 -5.21
N GLY A 175 4.56 27.68 -5.40
CA GLY A 175 5.58 28.27 -6.26
C GLY A 175 5.38 27.97 -7.74
N HIS A 176 4.34 27.22 -8.12
CA HIS A 176 4.11 26.74 -9.48
C HIS A 176 5.37 26.08 -10.08
N VAL A 177 6.02 25.22 -9.29
CA VAL A 177 7.22 24.50 -9.73
C VAL A 177 6.87 23.64 -10.94
N ASP A 178 7.79 23.61 -11.90
CA ASP A 178 7.64 22.92 -13.17
C ASP A 178 7.44 21.40 -13.01
N LEU A 179 6.83 20.79 -14.03
CA LEU A 179 6.45 19.38 -14.04
C LEU A 179 7.65 18.43 -13.90
N ASP A 180 8.82 18.78 -14.44
CA ASP A 180 10.01 17.93 -14.39
C ASP A 180 10.56 17.86 -12.97
N SER A 181 10.64 19.02 -12.29
CA SER A 181 11.01 19.12 -10.88
C SER A 181 10.04 18.35 -9.97
N VAL A 182 8.73 18.42 -10.25
CA VAL A 182 7.70 17.63 -9.53
C VAL A 182 7.90 16.13 -9.73
N LYS A 183 8.12 15.70 -10.98
CA LYS A 183 8.36 14.30 -11.34
C LYS A 183 9.61 13.77 -10.62
N HIS A 184 10.71 14.51 -10.67
CA HIS A 184 11.95 14.14 -10.01
C HIS A 184 11.79 14.04 -8.48
N PHE A 185 11.02 14.95 -7.87
CA PHE A 185 10.73 14.87 -6.44
C PHE A 185 9.88 13.64 -6.07
N LYS A 186 8.90 13.28 -6.90
CA LYS A 186 8.12 12.03 -6.73
C LYS A 186 9.00 10.79 -6.85
N GLU A 187 9.88 10.75 -7.84
CA GLU A 187 10.85 9.66 -8.02
C GLU A 187 11.75 9.53 -6.78
N LYS A 188 12.30 10.64 -6.28
CA LYS A 188 13.09 10.65 -5.05
C LYS A 188 12.35 10.07 -3.85
N LEU A 189 11.07 10.39 -3.65
CA LEU A 189 10.27 9.81 -2.56
C LEU A 189 10.03 8.30 -2.74
N ARG A 190 9.86 7.83 -3.99
CA ARG A 190 9.71 6.42 -4.31
C ARG A 190 11.01 5.64 -4.08
N ASP A 191 12.13 6.17 -4.54
CA ASP A 191 13.45 5.53 -4.39
C ASP A 191 13.87 5.45 -2.92
N MET A 192 13.64 6.54 -2.18
CA MET A 192 13.84 6.59 -0.73
C MET A 192 13.07 5.47 -0.02
N ARG A 193 11.78 5.28 -0.37
CA ARG A 193 10.95 4.19 0.16
C ARG A 193 11.51 2.82 -0.22
N GLY A 194 11.83 2.60 -1.49
CA GLY A 194 12.34 1.32 -1.99
C GLY A 194 13.65 0.90 -1.31
N ALA A 195 14.59 1.84 -1.15
CA ALA A 195 15.84 1.62 -0.45
C ALA A 195 15.62 1.30 1.05
N ALA A 196 14.68 2.00 1.70
CA ALA A 196 14.35 1.79 3.10
C ALA A 196 13.76 0.39 3.35
N ILE A 197 12.80 -0.03 2.53
CA ILE A 197 12.19 -1.37 2.61
C ILE A 197 13.24 -2.46 2.42
N LYS A 198 14.10 -2.31 1.40
CA LYS A 198 15.15 -3.30 1.11
C LYS A 198 16.16 -3.44 2.25
N LYS A 199 16.54 -2.33 2.89
CA LYS A 199 17.58 -2.32 3.94
C LYS A 199 17.03 -2.68 5.32
N GLY A 200 15.91 -2.08 5.70
CA GLY A 200 15.40 -2.09 7.07
C GLY A 200 13.94 -2.49 7.21
N GLY A 201 13.33 -3.10 6.18
CA GLY A 201 12.01 -3.70 6.27
C GLY A 201 10.85 -2.71 6.38
N GLU A 202 9.71 -3.25 6.81
CA GLU A 202 8.41 -2.57 6.86
C GLU A 202 8.40 -1.38 7.85
N PHE A 203 9.25 -1.42 8.89
CA PHE A 203 9.36 -0.40 9.94
C PHE A 203 10.57 0.53 9.80
N SER A 204 11.25 0.49 8.65
CA SER A 204 12.34 1.42 8.35
C SER A 204 11.87 2.89 8.37
N PHE A 205 12.70 3.76 8.94
CA PHE A 205 12.38 5.17 9.20
C PHE A 205 11.80 5.90 7.97
N GLU A 206 12.46 5.82 6.82
CA GLU A 206 12.00 6.53 5.62
C GLU A 206 10.74 5.89 4.99
N ASN A 207 10.48 4.60 5.22
CA ASN A 207 9.20 3.98 4.84
C ASN A 207 8.07 4.53 5.73
N LEU A 208 8.32 4.75 7.02
CA LEU A 208 7.36 5.38 7.93
C LEU A 208 7.07 6.84 7.52
N VAL A 209 8.10 7.60 7.13
CA VAL A 209 7.92 8.97 6.59
C VAL A 209 7.02 8.94 5.35
N PHE A 210 7.30 8.05 4.40
CA PHE A 210 6.50 7.90 3.19
C PHE A 210 5.04 7.54 3.50
N LYS A 211 4.81 6.56 4.39
CA LYS A 211 3.47 6.14 4.81
C LYS A 211 2.71 7.28 5.48
N GLU A 212 3.38 8.06 6.31
CA GLU A 212 2.73 9.21 6.95
C GLU A 212 2.37 10.29 5.92
N LEU A 213 3.24 10.60 4.96
CA LEU A 213 2.92 11.53 3.86
C LEU A 213 1.69 11.05 3.06
N ARG A 214 1.61 9.75 2.79
CA ARG A 214 0.44 9.13 2.14
C ARG A 214 -0.81 9.30 3.00
N ASN A 215 -0.76 8.92 4.27
CA ASN A 215 -1.92 8.95 5.18
C ASN A 215 -2.43 10.39 5.42
N GLN A 216 -1.54 11.38 5.36
CA GLN A 216 -1.88 12.82 5.44
C GLN A 216 -2.40 13.39 4.10
N GLY A 217 -2.49 12.59 3.04
CA GLY A 217 -2.99 12.99 1.71
C GLY A 217 -2.00 13.82 0.88
N TYR A 218 -0.75 13.95 1.31
CA TYR A 218 0.23 14.81 0.65
C TYR A 218 0.76 14.21 -0.65
N LEU A 219 0.82 12.88 -0.76
CA LEU A 219 1.19 12.22 -2.02
C LEU A 219 0.09 12.37 -3.09
N ASP A 220 -1.17 12.30 -2.68
CA ASP A 220 -2.33 12.51 -3.56
C ASP A 220 -2.39 13.97 -4.00
N LYS A 221 -2.18 14.90 -3.06
CA LYS A 221 -2.09 16.34 -3.34
C LYS A 221 -1.02 16.65 -4.40
N LEU A 222 0.17 16.07 -4.26
CA LEU A 222 1.26 16.24 -5.22
C LEU A 222 0.92 15.63 -6.58
N SER A 223 0.24 14.49 -6.62
CA SER A 223 -0.19 13.84 -7.86
C SER A 223 -1.31 14.61 -8.56
N ALA A 224 -2.25 15.18 -7.81
CA ALA A 224 -3.30 16.04 -8.34
C ALA A 224 -2.72 17.31 -8.95
N TYR A 225 -1.74 17.95 -8.31
CA TYR A 225 -1.02 19.09 -8.88
C TYR A 225 -0.36 18.73 -10.21
N GLN A 226 0.44 17.65 -10.24
CA GLN A 226 1.07 17.17 -11.48
C GLN A 226 0.04 16.95 -12.61
N LYS A 227 -1.09 16.32 -12.29
CA LYS A 227 -2.16 16.08 -13.26
C LYS A 227 -2.75 17.39 -13.78
N THR A 228 -3.11 18.31 -12.89
CA THR A 228 -3.69 19.62 -13.27
C THR A 228 -2.75 20.40 -14.19
N GLU A 229 -1.47 20.48 -13.85
CA GLU A 229 -0.47 21.19 -14.67
C GLU A 229 -0.29 20.50 -16.04
N GLN A 230 -0.32 19.17 -16.08
CA GLN A 230 -0.28 18.41 -17.33
C GLN A 230 -1.52 18.65 -18.20
N ASP A 231 -2.72 18.61 -17.60
CA ASP A 231 -3.98 18.84 -18.30
C ASP A 231 -4.03 20.28 -18.85
N GLN A 232 -3.58 21.27 -18.06
CA GLN A 232 -3.47 22.67 -18.50
C GLN A 232 -2.49 22.84 -19.65
N ALA A 233 -1.33 22.20 -19.59
CA ALA A 233 -0.33 22.26 -20.66
C ALA A 233 -0.83 21.65 -21.99
N LEU A 234 -1.84 20.77 -21.94
CA LEU A 234 -2.42 20.09 -23.11
C LEU A 234 -3.77 20.70 -23.56
N SER A 235 -4.32 21.65 -22.82
CA SER A 235 -5.62 22.27 -23.11
C SER A 235 -5.46 23.62 -23.83
N LEU A 236 -6.45 23.99 -24.66
CA LEU A 236 -6.56 25.29 -25.34
C LEU A 236 -7.56 26.21 -24.64
#